data_AF-B5Z7Q1-F1
#
_entry.id   AF-B5Z7Q1-F1
#
_cell.length_a   1.000
_cell.length_b   1.000
_cell.length_c   1.000
_cell.angle_alpha   90.00
_cell.angle_beta   90.00
_cell.angle_gamma   90.00
#
_symmetry.space_group_name_H-M   'P 1'
#
loop_
_entity.id
_entity.type
_entity.pdbx_description
1 polymer ?
#
loop_
_entity_poly.entity_id
_entity_poly.type
_entity_poly.pdbx_seq_one_letter_code
_entity_poly.pdbx_strand_id
1 'polypeptide(L)' 'MVGNLAKEQPLEPKYKDHPLKGALKDFRECHLKPDLLLVYQIKNQKTPSF' A
#
# COMPACT_ATOMS: atom_id res chain seq x y z
N MET A 1 3.08 10.17 -5.63
CA MET A 1 3.24 9.07 -4.66
C MET A 1 1.94 8.76 -3.93
N VAL A 2 1.41 9.66 -3.08
CA VAL A 2 0.09 9.46 -2.44
C VAL A 2 -1.06 9.36 -3.46
N GLY A 3 -1.01 10.15 -4.54
CA GLY A 3 -2.04 10.13 -5.58
C GLY A 3 -2.11 8.83 -6.40
N ASN A 4 -1.02 8.07 -6.53
CA ASN A 4 -1.01 6.79 -7.26
C ASN A 4 -1.53 5.65 -6.36
N LEU A 5 -1.17 5.70 -5.07
CA LEU A 5 -1.70 4.80 -4.04
C LEU A 5 -3.22 4.89 -3.94
N ALA A 6 -3.77 6.11 -3.92
CA ALA A 6 -5.21 6.33 -3.87
C ALA A 6 -5.95 5.87 -5.14
N LYS A 7 -5.22 5.72 -6.26
CA LYS A 7 -5.76 5.26 -7.56
C LYS A 7 -5.46 3.79 -7.82
N GLU A 8 -4.90 3.07 -6.85
CA GLU A 8 -4.46 1.67 -6.98
C GLU A 8 -3.52 1.44 -8.18
N GLN A 9 -2.81 2.47 -8.61
CA GLN A 9 -1.89 2.38 -9.73
C GLN A 9 -0.56 1.77 -9.28
N PRO A 10 0.06 0.90 -10.10
CA PRO A 10 1.37 0.33 -9.78
C PRO A 10 2.39 1.46 -9.55
N LEU A 11 3.06 1.40 -8.41
CA LEU A 11 4.16 2.29 -8.07
C LEU A 11 5.39 1.92 -8.91
N GLU A 12 6.26 2.91 -9.15
CA GLU A 12 7.54 2.66 -9.80
C GLU A 12 8.36 1.61 -9.00
N PRO A 13 9.11 0.71 -9.66
CA PRO A 13 9.84 -0.38 -9.00
C PRO A 13 10.82 0.08 -7.91
N LYS A 14 11.28 1.32 -7.98
CA LYS A 14 12.20 1.92 -6.98
C LYS A 14 11.64 1.95 -5.56
N TYR A 15 10.32 1.92 -5.42
CA TYR A 15 9.65 2.02 -4.12
C TYR A 15 9.47 0.68 -3.41
N LYS A 16 9.86 -0.43 -4.04
CA LYS A 16 9.80 -1.79 -3.47
C LYS A 16 8.46 -2.06 -2.75
N ASP A 17 7.35 -1.71 -3.41
CA ASP A 17 6.04 -1.96 -2.84
C ASP A 17 5.77 -3.48 -2.78
N HIS A 18 5.53 -3.99 -1.59
CA HIS A 18 5.19 -5.40 -1.42
C HIS A 18 4.27 -5.63 -0.21
N PRO A 19 3.44 -6.70 -0.25
CA PRO A 19 2.67 -7.10 0.92
C PRO A 19 3.60 -7.53 2.06
N LEU A 20 3.18 -7.21 3.28
CA LEU A 20 3.82 -7.71 4.49
C LEU A 20 3.51 -9.21 4.67
N LYS A 21 4.31 -9.89 5.47
CA LYS A 21 4.15 -11.34 5.74
C LYS A 21 3.41 -11.57 7.06
N GLY A 22 2.83 -12.77 7.21
CA GLY A 22 2.18 -13.20 8.46
C GLY A 22 0.83 -12.54 8.70
N ALA A 23 0.59 -12.10 9.94
CA ALA A 23 -0.67 -11.47 10.36
C ALA A 23 -0.96 -10.13 9.65
N LEU A 24 0.05 -9.52 9.03
CA LEU A 24 -0.05 -8.23 8.34
C LEU A 24 -0.15 -8.38 6.82
N LYS A 25 -0.52 -9.54 6.30
CA LYS A 25 -0.67 -9.80 4.84
C LYS A 25 -1.57 -8.81 4.10
N ASP A 26 -2.50 -8.18 4.82
CA ASP A 26 -3.43 -7.19 4.26
C ASP A 26 -2.82 -5.77 4.22
N PHE A 27 -1.64 -5.59 4.82
CA PHE A 27 -0.85 -4.37 4.76
C PHE A 27 0.26 -4.50 3.73
N ARG A 28 0.62 -3.36 3.14
CA ARG A 28 1.73 -3.23 2.20
C ARG A 28 2.77 -2.30 2.80
N GLU A 29 4.03 -2.57 2.50
CA GLU A 29 5.13 -1.68 2.81
C GLU A 29 5.81 -1.16 1.54
N CYS A 30 6.18 0.11 1.59
CA CYS A 30 6.75 0.86 0.49
C CYS A 30 7.95 1.66 0.99
N HIS A 31 9.12 1.43 0.40
CA HIS A 31 10.37 2.06 0.76
C HIS A 31 10.53 3.37 -0.02
N LEU A 32 10.22 4.49 0.62
CA LEU A 32 10.42 5.83 0.05
C LEU A 32 11.89 6.22 0.01
N LYS A 33 12.62 5.87 1.06
CA LYS A 33 14.06 6.11 1.26
C LYS A 33 14.64 4.92 2.04
N PRO A 34 15.98 4.79 2.11
CA PRO A 34 16.61 3.69 2.86
C PRO A 34 16.12 3.58 4.32
N ASP A 35 15.78 4.71 4.93
CA ASP A 35 15.35 4.81 6.33
C ASP A 35 13.91 5.35 6.48
N LEU A 36 13.12 5.37 5.39
CA LEU A 36 11.73 5.83 5.40
C LEU A 36 10.82 4.80 4.76
N LEU A 37 10.00 4.19 5.59
CA LEU A 37 9.01 3.18 5.24
C LEU A 37 7.61 3.76 5.35
N LEU A 38 6.77 3.52 4.35
CA LEU A 38 5.34 3.77 4.41
C LEU A 38 4.62 2.43 4.47
N VAL A 39 3.92 2.20 5.58
CA VAL A 39 3.04 1.04 5.76
C VAL A 39 1.60 1.51 5.58
N TYR A 40 0.85 0.86 4.68
CA TYR A 40 -0.53 1.24 4.38
C TYR A 40 -1.39 0.01 4.05
N GLN A 41 -2.71 0.17 4.16
CA GLN A 41 -3.69 -0.84 3.81
C GLN A 41 -4.74 -0.24 2.88
N ILE A 42 -5.07 -0.94 1.80
CA ILE A 42 -6.16 -0.56 0.91
C ILE A 42 -7.44 -1.19 1.48
N LYS A 43 -8.29 -0.37 2.12
CA LYS A 43 -9.61 -0.80 2.57
C LYS A 43 -10.62 -0.45 1.50
N ASN A 44 -11.07 -1.44 0.75
CA ASN A 44 -12.29 -1.29 -0.04
C ASN A 44 -13.45 -1.17 0.93
N GLN A 45 -13.87 0.06 1.21
CA GLN A 45 -15.17 0.31 1.80
C GLN A 45 -16.19 -0.13 0.76
N LYS A 46 -16.58 -1.40 0.80
CA LYS A 46 -17.87 -1.81 0.24
C LYS A 46 -18.88 -1.01 1.05
N THR A 47 -19.37 0.08 0.47
CA THR A 47 -20.61 0.69 0.91
C THR A 47 -21.60 -0.47 1.03
N PRO A 48 -22.14 -0.76 2.21
CA PRO A 48 -23.24 -1.70 2.31
C PRO A 48 -24.34 -1.10 1.42
N SER A 49 -24.54 -1.69 0.26
CA SER A 49 -25.71 -1.46 -0.58
C SER A 49 -26.90 -1.97 0.24
N PHE A 50 -27.52 -1.05 0.98
CA PHE A 50 -28.85 -1.21 1.55
C PHE A 50 -29.90 -1.13 0.43
#